data_AF-J1JDT0-F1
#
_entry.id   AF-J1JDT0-F1
#
_cell.length_a   1.000
_cell.length_b   1.000
_cell.length_c   1.000
_cell.angle_alpha   90.00
_cell.angle_beta   90.00
_cell.angle_gamma   90.00
#
_symmetry.space_group_name_H-M   'P 1'
#
loop_
_entity.id
_entity.type
_entity.pdbx_description
1 polymer ?
#
loop_
_entity_poly.entity_id
_entity_poly.type
_entity_poly.pdbx_seq_one_letter_code
_entity_poly.pdbx_strand_id
1 'polypeptide(L)'
;MDACNRLQALLSVKASVKQIEQASFLLSSMRVPANTDAKAVVLSYGMMLERISAYALKKGVEDIVTGQAIGISKTFMPTCGELLAYCQTIENTLLSKAESVRRAIENTRAKRLQEKAAREHFSPLRVVHKQELEKVLNGIGGKIKTFETAN
;
A
#
# COMPACT_ATOMS: atom_id res chain seq x y z
N MET A 1 3.95 -0.94 8.60
CA MET A 1 5.36 -0.53 8.37
C MET A 1 6.18 -1.75 8.01
N ASP A 2 6.33 -2.73 8.90
CA ASP A 2 7.10 -3.96 8.62
C ASP A 2 6.69 -4.67 7.32
N ALA A 3 5.40 -4.90 7.10
CA ALA A 3 4.90 -5.51 5.86
C ALA A 3 5.23 -4.71 4.57
N CYS A 4 5.21 -3.37 4.62
CA CYS A 4 5.57 -2.53 3.47
C CYS A 4 7.07 -2.62 3.16
N ASN A 5 7.90 -2.64 4.20
CA ASN A 5 9.35 -2.78 4.07
C ASN A 5 9.72 -4.16 3.53
N ARG A 6 9.04 -5.22 3.99
CA ARG A 6 9.22 -6.59 3.49
C ARG A 6 8.83 -6.71 2.01
N LEU A 7 7.78 -6.02 1.56
CA LEU A 7 7.42 -5.99 0.14
C LEU A 7 8.48 -5.25 -0.70
N GLN A 8 9.00 -4.11 -0.24
CA GLN A 8 10.09 -3.42 -0.93
C GLN A 8 11.34 -4.29 -1.03
N ALA A 9 11.70 -5.00 0.05
CA ALA A 9 12.81 -5.94 0.03
C ALA A 9 12.59 -7.06 -0.99
N LEU A 10 11.38 -7.63 -1.05
CA LEU A 10 11.01 -8.66 -2.03
C LEU A 10 11.16 -8.17 -3.48
N LEU A 11 10.69 -6.96 -3.78
CA LEU A 11 10.76 -6.37 -5.13
C LEU A 11 12.16 -5.83 -5.47
N SER A 12 13.04 -5.69 -4.49
CA SER A 12 14.44 -5.29 -4.72
C SER A 12 15.29 -6.45 -5.23
N VAL A 13 14.90 -7.70 -4.94
CA VAL A 13 15.62 -8.89 -5.41
C VAL A 13 15.36 -9.09 -6.90
N LYS A 14 16.40 -8.87 -7.72
CA LYS A 14 16.35 -9.03 -9.17
C LYS A 14 16.29 -10.49 -9.60
N ALA A 15 15.68 -10.72 -10.75
CA ALA A 15 15.60 -12.04 -11.36
C ALA A 15 17.01 -12.51 -11.75
N SER A 16 17.38 -13.70 -11.27
CA SER A 16 18.63 -14.36 -11.69
C SER A 16 18.50 -14.94 -13.10
N VAL A 17 19.64 -15.13 -13.78
CA VAL A 17 19.72 -15.78 -15.10
C VAL A 17 18.94 -17.09 -15.13
N LYS A 18 19.11 -17.95 -14.10
CA LYS A 18 18.39 -19.23 -13.99
C LYS A 18 16.87 -19.05 -13.93
N GLN A 19 16.37 -18.03 -13.25
CA GLN A 19 14.93 -17.75 -13.20
C GLN A 19 14.40 -17.24 -14.54
N ILE A 20 15.22 -16.46 -15.27
CA ILE A 20 14.88 -15.99 -16.61
C ILE A 20 14.85 -17.14 -17.62
N GLU A 21 15.80 -18.07 -17.53
CA GLU A 21 15.81 -19.29 -18.33
C GLU A 21 14.58 -20.16 -18.04
N GLN A 22 14.24 -20.34 -16.77
CA GLN A 22 13.02 -21.06 -16.37
C GLN A 22 11.74 -20.39 -16.88
N ALA A 23 11.66 -19.06 -16.80
CA ALA A 23 10.56 -18.29 -17.35
C ALA A 23 10.44 -18.48 -18.87
N SER A 24 11.57 -18.41 -19.58
CA SER A 24 11.64 -18.64 -21.03
C SER A 24 11.15 -20.04 -21.39
N PHE A 25 11.60 -21.05 -20.64
CA PHE A 25 11.19 -22.44 -20.83
C PHE A 25 9.67 -22.63 -20.62
N LEU A 26 9.11 -22.07 -19.55
CA LEU A 26 7.66 -22.19 -19.29
C LEU A 26 6.83 -21.51 -20.39
N LEU A 27 7.25 -20.33 -20.84
CA LEU A 27 6.57 -19.59 -21.91
C LEU A 27 6.72 -20.26 -23.28
N SER A 28 7.74 -21.11 -23.48
CA SER A 28 7.89 -21.89 -24.72
C SER A 28 6.80 -22.94 -24.94
N SER A 29 5.96 -23.22 -23.93
CA SER A 29 4.74 -24.02 -24.08
C SER A 29 3.67 -23.34 -24.95
N MET A 30 3.79 -22.02 -25.17
CA MET A 30 2.89 -21.24 -26.01
C MET A 30 3.35 -21.24 -27.48
N ARG A 31 2.46 -20.84 -28.40
CA ARG A 31 2.80 -20.82 -29.82
C ARG A 31 3.79 -19.70 -30.11
N VAL A 32 4.96 -20.05 -30.64
CA VAL A 32 5.93 -19.08 -31.12
C VAL A 32 5.43 -18.49 -32.46
N PRO A 33 5.38 -17.15 -32.63
CA PRO A 33 5.00 -16.55 -33.91
C PRO A 33 5.94 -17.00 -35.04
N ALA A 34 5.39 -17.17 -36.25
CA ALA A 34 6.17 -17.53 -37.43
C ALA A 34 7.30 -16.50 -37.66
N ASN A 35 8.48 -16.97 -38.08
CA ASN A 35 9.70 -16.17 -38.30
C ASN A 35 10.38 -15.62 -37.03
N THR A 36 10.02 -16.11 -35.85
CA THR A 36 10.73 -15.76 -34.61
C THR A 36 11.95 -16.65 -34.42
N ASP A 37 13.14 -16.07 -34.31
CA ASP A 37 14.35 -16.80 -33.91
C ASP A 37 14.33 -17.03 -32.39
N ALA A 38 14.25 -18.30 -32.00
CA ALA A 38 14.24 -18.72 -30.60
C ALA A 38 15.48 -18.25 -29.82
N LYS A 39 16.66 -18.17 -30.47
CA LYS A 39 17.89 -17.67 -29.83
C LYS A 39 17.79 -16.17 -29.56
N ALA A 40 17.24 -15.41 -30.50
CA ALA A 40 17.01 -13.98 -30.31
C ALA A 40 16.03 -13.71 -29.17
N VAL A 41 14.99 -14.52 -29.02
CA VAL A 41 14.02 -14.41 -27.91
C VAL A 41 14.70 -14.66 -26.57
N VAL A 42 15.42 -15.77 -26.40
CA VAL A 42 16.12 -16.09 -25.14
C VAL A 42 17.13 -15.00 -24.77
N LEU A 43 17.90 -14.52 -25.75
CA LEU A 43 18.85 -13.42 -25.53
C LEU A 43 18.14 -12.14 -25.08
N SER A 44 17.04 -11.77 -25.75
CA SER A 44 16.27 -10.57 -25.42
C SER A 44 15.70 -10.65 -23.99
N TYR A 45 15.21 -11.82 -23.59
CA TYR A 45 14.70 -12.07 -22.24
C TYR A 45 15.80 -11.94 -21.20
N GLY A 46 16.96 -12.55 -21.45
CA GLY A 46 18.14 -12.44 -20.58
C GLY A 46 18.53 -10.99 -20.31
N MET A 47 18.61 -10.16 -21.35
CA MET A 47 19.07 -8.77 -21.23
C MET A 47 18.05 -7.83 -20.57
N MET A 48 16.76 -8.02 -20.85
CA MET A 48 15.73 -7.07 -20.40
C MET A 48 15.14 -7.44 -19.04
N LEU A 49 14.98 -8.73 -18.75
CA LEU A 49 14.30 -9.19 -17.54
C LEU A 49 15.20 -9.22 -16.30
N GLU A 50 16.52 -9.09 -16.46
CA GLU A 50 17.47 -8.93 -15.34
C GLU A 50 17.15 -7.71 -14.47
N ARG A 51 16.51 -6.69 -15.06
CA ARG A 51 16.14 -5.45 -14.35
C ARG A 51 14.88 -5.61 -13.49
N ILE A 52 14.13 -6.68 -13.70
CA ILE A 52 12.85 -6.96 -13.05
C ILE A 52 13.08 -7.80 -11.79
N SER A 53 12.22 -7.63 -10.80
CA SER A 53 12.24 -8.47 -9.60
C SER A 53 11.93 -9.92 -9.91
N ALA A 54 12.58 -10.82 -9.19
CA ALA A 54 12.32 -12.26 -9.29
C ALA A 54 10.84 -12.59 -9.02
N TYR A 55 10.21 -11.84 -8.12
CA TYR A 55 8.78 -11.98 -7.82
C TYR A 55 7.91 -11.60 -9.02
N ALA A 56 8.12 -10.41 -9.60
CA ALA A 56 7.29 -9.95 -10.72
C ALA A 56 7.45 -10.80 -11.97
N LEU A 57 8.67 -11.31 -12.22
CA LEU A 57 8.90 -12.28 -13.29
C LEU A 57 8.11 -13.57 -13.06
N LYS A 58 8.24 -14.17 -11.85
CA LYS A 58 7.51 -15.40 -11.52
C LYS A 58 6.01 -15.22 -11.65
N LYS A 59 5.47 -14.14 -11.06
CA LYS A 59 4.03 -13.87 -11.09
C LYS A 59 3.54 -13.55 -12.51
N GLY A 60 4.34 -12.82 -13.28
CA GLY A 60 4.06 -12.52 -14.68
C GLY A 60 3.91 -13.79 -15.52
N VAL A 61 4.88 -14.70 -15.42
CA VAL A 61 4.85 -15.99 -16.12
C VAL A 61 3.65 -16.83 -15.70
N GLU A 62 3.37 -16.90 -14.39
CA GLU A 62 2.20 -17.62 -13.86
C GLU A 62 0.88 -17.08 -14.44
N ASP A 63 0.68 -15.76 -14.42
CA ASP A 63 -0.52 -15.13 -14.95
C ASP A 63 -0.66 -15.35 -16.47
N ILE A 64 0.44 -15.34 -17.22
CA ILE A 64 0.43 -15.55 -18.67
C ILE A 64 0.07 -17.01 -18.98
N VAL A 65 0.74 -17.97 -18.35
CA VAL A 65 0.51 -19.41 -18.59
C VAL A 65 -0.90 -19.82 -18.15
N THR A 66 -1.45 -19.20 -17.11
CA THR A 66 -2.83 -19.44 -16.65
C THR A 66 -3.88 -18.64 -17.42
N GLY A 67 -3.48 -17.80 -18.37
CA GLY A 67 -4.39 -16.98 -19.18
C GLY A 67 -5.08 -15.84 -18.42
N GLN A 68 -4.53 -15.46 -17.25
CA GLN A 68 -4.98 -14.35 -16.41
C GLN A 68 -4.33 -13.01 -16.79
N ALA A 69 -3.23 -13.04 -17.53
CA ALA A 69 -2.54 -11.83 -17.97
C ALA A 69 -3.40 -10.97 -18.92
N ILE A 70 -3.67 -9.74 -18.51
CA ILE A 70 -4.42 -8.77 -19.29
C ILE A 70 -3.50 -8.12 -20.33
N GLY A 71 -3.96 -8.01 -21.58
CA GLY A 71 -3.20 -7.36 -22.66
C GLY A 71 -2.11 -8.23 -23.27
N ILE A 72 -1.98 -9.49 -22.84
CA ILE A 72 -1.07 -10.49 -23.42
C ILE A 72 -1.90 -11.52 -24.20
N SER A 73 -1.36 -12.00 -25.31
CA SER A 73 -1.97 -13.09 -26.07
C SER A 73 -2.07 -14.37 -25.22
N LYS A 74 -3.24 -15.01 -25.23
CA LYS A 74 -3.44 -16.31 -24.55
C LYS A 74 -2.89 -17.49 -25.36
N THR A 75 -2.53 -17.25 -26.63
CA THR A 75 -2.14 -18.30 -27.58
C THR A 75 -0.68 -18.18 -27.96
N PHE A 76 -0.23 -16.95 -28.20
CA PHE A 76 1.13 -16.68 -28.66
C PHE A 76 2.04 -16.36 -27.49
N MET A 77 3.27 -16.87 -27.58
CA MET A 77 4.33 -16.50 -26.65
C MET A 77 4.48 -14.96 -26.65
N PRO A 78 4.53 -14.32 -25.47
CA PRO A 78 4.71 -12.88 -25.40
C PRO A 78 6.04 -12.48 -26.02
N THR A 79 6.11 -11.28 -26.57
CA THR A 79 7.38 -10.65 -26.89
C THR A 79 8.09 -10.21 -25.61
N CYS A 80 9.39 -9.93 -25.71
CA CYS A 80 10.16 -9.45 -24.57
C CYS A 80 9.61 -8.13 -24.01
N GLY A 81 9.20 -7.22 -24.89
CA GLY A 81 8.61 -5.93 -24.50
C GLY A 81 7.27 -6.10 -23.78
N GLU A 82 6.41 -7.01 -24.27
CA GLU A 82 5.13 -7.31 -23.62
C GLU A 82 5.32 -7.90 -22.22
N LEU A 83 6.20 -8.89 -22.08
CA LEU A 83 6.50 -9.50 -20.78
C LEU A 83 7.12 -8.48 -19.81
N LEU A 84 8.08 -7.68 -20.30
CA LEU A 84 8.71 -6.63 -19.50
C LEU A 84 7.68 -5.62 -18.97
N ALA A 85 6.83 -5.10 -19.84
CA ALA A 85 5.81 -4.12 -19.48
C ALA A 85 4.79 -4.71 -18.49
N TYR A 86 4.40 -5.98 -18.69
CA TYR A 86 3.49 -6.66 -17.77
C TYR A 86 4.12 -6.82 -16.37
N CYS A 87 5.37 -7.27 -16.30
CA CYS A 87 6.07 -7.39 -15.02
C CYS A 87 6.27 -6.04 -14.32
N GLN A 88 6.63 -4.98 -15.05
CA GLN A 88 6.71 -3.62 -14.49
C GLN A 88 5.37 -3.14 -13.94
N THR A 89 4.27 -3.47 -14.63
CA THR A 89 2.92 -3.14 -14.16
C THR A 89 2.61 -3.84 -12.84
N ILE A 90 3.00 -5.11 -12.68
CA ILE A 90 2.88 -5.84 -11.40
C ILE A 90 3.64 -5.12 -10.29
N GLU A 91 4.92 -4.76 -10.52
CA GLU A 91 5.76 -4.08 -9.54
C GLU A 91 5.15 -2.74 -9.12
N ASN A 92 4.82 -1.90 -10.10
CA ASN A 92 4.26 -0.58 -9.87
C ASN A 92 2.92 -0.64 -9.13
N THR A 93 2.07 -1.61 -9.47
CA THR A 93 0.78 -1.81 -8.79
C THR A 93 0.98 -2.21 -7.34
N LEU A 94 1.91 -3.12 -7.06
CA LEU A 94 2.22 -3.56 -5.69
C LEU A 94 2.82 -2.44 -4.86
N LEU A 95 3.78 -1.69 -5.40
CA LEU A 95 4.37 -0.53 -4.74
C LEU A 95 3.32 0.55 -4.46
N SER A 96 2.48 0.89 -5.44
CA SER A 96 1.42 1.89 -5.28
C SER A 96 0.40 1.50 -4.21
N LYS A 97 0.01 0.21 -4.16
CA LYS A 97 -0.88 -0.30 -3.11
C LYS A 97 -0.21 -0.22 -1.74
N ALA A 98 1.05 -0.61 -1.63
CA ALA A 98 1.78 -0.55 -0.37
C ALA A 98 1.97 0.88 0.14
N GLU A 99 2.25 1.84 -0.75
CA GLU A 99 2.31 3.25 -0.41
C GLU A 99 0.97 3.81 0.05
N SER A 100 -0.13 3.39 -0.58
CA SER A 100 -1.49 3.78 -0.18
C SER A 100 -1.80 3.28 1.23
N VAL A 101 -1.47 2.02 1.52
CA VAL A 101 -1.60 1.44 2.86
C VAL A 101 -0.73 2.17 3.88
N ARG A 102 0.53 2.47 3.54
CA ARG A 102 1.45 3.23 4.41
C ARG A 102 0.85 4.59 4.77
N ARG A 103 0.38 5.34 3.77
CA ARG A 103 -0.28 6.64 3.95
C ARG A 103 -1.53 6.53 4.84
N ALA A 104 -2.37 5.52 4.62
CA ALA A 104 -3.56 5.30 5.45
C ALA A 104 -3.22 5.05 6.93
N ILE A 105 -2.18 4.26 7.19
CA ILE A 105 -1.69 3.99 8.55
C ILE A 105 -1.17 5.26 9.22
N GLU A 106 -0.35 6.04 8.50
CA GLU A 106 0.21 7.30 9.01
C GLU A 106 -0.90 8.31 9.32
N ASN A 107 -1.85 8.50 8.40
CA ASN A 107 -3.00 9.38 8.61
C ASN A 107 -3.84 8.96 9.82
N THR A 108 -4.07 7.65 9.99
CA THR A 108 -4.80 7.11 11.15
C THR A 108 -4.06 7.39 12.46
N ARG A 109 -2.73 7.26 12.48
CA ARG A 109 -1.91 7.56 13.66
C ARG A 109 -1.91 9.05 13.98
N ALA A 110 -1.75 9.91 12.97
CA ALA A 110 -1.79 11.35 13.13
C ALA A 110 -3.14 11.82 13.69
N LYS A 111 -4.25 11.29 13.16
CA LYS A 111 -5.60 11.60 13.65
C LYS A 111 -5.77 11.22 15.13
N ARG A 112 -5.33 10.02 15.54
CA ARG A 112 -5.39 9.61 16.95
C ARG A 112 -4.55 10.51 17.86
N LEU A 113 -3.38 10.94 17.41
CA LEU A 113 -2.52 11.83 18.19
C LEU A 113 -3.18 13.20 18.35
N GLN A 114 -3.79 13.73 17.29
CA GLN A 114 -4.54 14.99 17.33
C GLN A 114 -5.77 14.89 18.25
N GLU A 115 -6.53 13.80 18.20
CA GLU A 115 -7.67 13.56 19.09
C GLU A 115 -7.22 13.43 20.56
N LYS A 116 -6.10 12.77 20.82
CA LYS A 116 -5.52 12.66 22.16
C LYS A 116 -5.07 14.03 22.67
N ALA A 117 -4.34 14.79 21.85
CA ALA A 117 -3.92 16.14 22.18
C ALA A 117 -5.11 17.07 22.44
N ALA A 118 -6.17 16.99 21.62
CA ALA A 118 -7.39 17.75 21.85
C ALA A 118 -8.04 17.38 23.19
N ARG A 119 -8.21 16.08 23.48
CA ARG A 119 -8.75 15.63 24.78
C ARG A 119 -7.93 16.15 25.96
N GLU A 120 -6.61 16.05 25.87
CA GLU A 120 -5.67 16.54 26.90
C GLU A 120 -5.74 18.07 27.06
N HIS A 121 -5.89 18.82 25.97
CA HIS A 121 -6.02 20.27 25.98
C HIS A 121 -7.36 20.74 26.59
N PHE A 122 -8.41 19.92 26.57
CA PHE A 122 -9.72 20.23 27.17
C PHE A 122 -9.90 19.71 28.61
N SER A 123 -8.99 18.88 29.13
CA SER A 123 -9.12 18.27 30.46
C SER A 123 -8.88 19.21 31.66
N PRO A 124 -7.92 20.16 31.66
CA PRO A 124 -7.71 21.03 32.83
C PRO A 124 -8.77 22.13 32.94
N LEU A 125 -9.21 22.67 31.80
CA LEU A 125 -10.10 23.84 31.78
C LEU A 125 -11.53 23.48 32.22
N ARG A 126 -12.01 22.25 31.97
CA ARG A 126 -13.37 21.85 32.40
C ARG A 126 -13.50 21.67 33.91
N VAL A 127 -12.46 21.20 34.59
CA VAL A 127 -12.53 20.95 36.04
C VAL A 127 -12.47 22.26 36.82
N VAL A 128 -11.59 23.18 36.43
CA VAL A 128 -11.45 24.48 37.09
C VAL A 128 -12.67 25.37 36.86
N HIS A 129 -13.14 25.49 35.61
CA HIS A 129 -14.34 26.30 35.31
C HIS A 129 -15.60 25.73 35.97
N LYS A 130 -15.74 24.40 36.09
CA LYS A 130 -16.87 23.80 36.81
C LYS A 130 -16.84 24.13 38.31
N GLN A 131 -15.66 24.06 38.94
CA GLN A 131 -15.50 24.40 40.35
C GLN A 131 -15.75 25.90 40.62
N GLU A 132 -15.32 26.80 39.73
CA GLU A 132 -15.63 28.23 39.85
C GLU A 132 -17.12 28.52 39.66
N LEU A 133 -17.76 27.91 38.65
CA LEU A 133 -19.20 28.08 38.41
C LEU A 133 -20.04 27.56 39.59
N GLU A 134 -19.68 26.41 40.15
CA GLU A 134 -20.35 25.83 41.32
C GLU A 134 -20.19 26.71 42.57
N LYS A 135 -19.02 27.35 42.78
CA LYS A 135 -18.81 28.31 43.87
C LYS A 135 -19.67 29.57 43.69
N VAL A 136 -19.75 30.11 42.48
CA VAL A 136 -20.56 31.30 42.19
C VAL A 136 -22.05 31.01 42.36
N LEU A 137 -22.54 29.87 41.84
CA LEU A 137 -23.94 29.46 41.97
C LEU A 137 -24.35 29.21 43.43
N ASN A 138 -23.51 28.51 44.21
CA ASN A 138 -23.76 28.29 45.63
C ASN A 138 -23.70 29.59 46.45
N GLY A 139 -22.85 30.55 46.06
CA GLY A 139 -22.79 31.88 46.67
C GLY A 139 -23.99 32.78 46.37
N ILE A 140 -24.62 32.59 45.19
CA ILE A 140 -25.84 33.33 44.80
C ILE A 140 -27.08 32.73 45.48
N GLY A 141 -27.20 31.39 45.55
CA GLY A 141 -28.32 30.71 46.21
C GLY A 141 -28.44 31.01 47.71
N GLY A 142 -27.34 31.37 48.38
CA GLY A 142 -27.33 31.80 49.78
C GLY A 142 -27.88 33.22 50.04
N LYS A 143 -27.91 34.08 49.02
CA LYS A 143 -28.36 35.49 49.15
C LYS A 143 -29.86 35.70 48.93
N ILE A 144 -30.59 34.70 48.46
CA ILE A 144 -32.03 34.82 48.12
C ILE A 144 -32.95 34.49 49.32
N LYS A 145 -32.42 34.14 50.50
CA LYS A 145 -33.25 33.79 51.68
C LYS A 145 -33.63 34.95 52.61
N THR A 146 -33.40 36.20 52.23
CA THR A 146 -33.69 37.33 53.14
C THR A 146 -34.22 38.57 52.42
N PHE A 147 -35.37 38.44 51.76
CA PHE A 147 -36.25 39.57 51.46
C PHE A 147 -37.72 39.17 51.60
N GLU A 148 -38.06 38.57 52.75
CA GLU A 148 -39.41 38.68 53.30
C GLU A 148 -39.28 39.29 54.70
N THR A 149 -39.34 40.62 54.76
CA THR A 149 -39.58 41.37 55.99
C THR A 149 -40.91 42.07 55.89
N ALA A 150 -41.80 41.70 56.81
CA ALA A 150 -42.69 42.56 57.58
C ALA A 150 -43.43 43.68 56.83
N ASN A 151 -44.72 43.46 56.56
CA ASN A 151 -45.83 44.00 57.38
C ASN A 151 -47.17 43.47 56.89
#